data_AF-A0A6G2Q5T6-F1
#
_entry.id   AF-A0A6G2Q5T6-F1
#
_cell.length_a   1.000
_cell.length_b   1.000
_cell.length_c   1.000
_cell.angle_alpha   90.00
_cell.angle_beta   90.00
_cell.angle_gamma   90.00
#
_symmetry.space_group_name_H-M   'P 1'
#
loop_
_entity.id
_entity.type
_entity.pdbx_description
1 polymer ?
#
loop_
_entity_poly.entity_id
_entity_poly.type
_entity_poly.pdbx_seq_one_letter_code
_entity_poly.pdbx_strand_id
1 'polypeptide(L)'
;MSDSSPLPPVRLHSEAELARAALSTPLLARAARLARWAGPDTRVDAGGSLVEEQLPAAADQLGLTGGDAAAYAAEAWRVALDSGLVEIADEDRGTVRTGEALALLTGSPQEVLTVWLAALETVLADASVPDLDDLVDALDEGGEIDFASLDWDPESEAEFLDGVLGNLYLLTVSEDGAGDGPVPLPALAASMIVPDDMGEPTDDVLEQVSDAMMRLDDQFRTLEPVGLVEYRPVDEALMADADEELAAPVEEADVSRYGMVRLTPLGAYGLRARLMEAGFEAPVVGELADKGADVLLDGTAAFGPS
;
A
#
# COMPACT_ATOMS: atom_id res chain seq x y z
N MET A 1 29.42 0.35 9.66
CA MET A 1 28.55 1.08 10.59
C MET A 1 27.95 2.18 9.76
N SER A 2 26.77 1.93 9.19
CA SER A 2 26.12 2.89 8.31
C SER A 2 25.71 4.09 9.15
N ASP A 3 26.07 5.26 8.65
CA ASP A 3 25.79 6.57 9.22
C ASP A 3 24.32 6.88 8.94
N SER A 4 23.41 6.14 9.60
CA SER A 4 21.96 6.35 9.46
C SER A 4 21.53 7.22 10.63
N SER A 5 21.47 8.53 10.39
CA SER A 5 20.78 9.45 11.30
C SER A 5 19.36 8.92 11.58
N PRO A 6 18.90 8.98 12.83
CA PRO A 6 17.55 8.55 13.17
C PRO A 6 16.52 9.35 12.37
N LEU A 7 15.45 8.68 11.93
CA LEU A 7 14.34 9.33 11.23
C LEU A 7 13.62 10.32 12.17
N PRO A 8 12.92 11.33 11.64
CA PRO A 8 12.14 12.24 12.46
C PRO A 8 11.08 11.48 13.28
N PRO A 9 10.83 11.88 14.55
CA PRO A 9 9.91 11.16 15.41
C PRO A 9 8.45 11.33 14.95
N VAL A 10 7.75 10.21 14.78
CA VAL A 10 6.33 10.20 14.38
C VAL A 10 5.40 10.35 15.59
N ARG A 11 4.29 11.06 15.42
CA ARG A 11 3.19 11.08 16.40
C ARG A 11 2.19 9.98 16.06
N LEU A 12 2.15 8.92 16.87
CA LEU A 12 1.19 7.84 16.69
C LEU A 12 -0.06 8.04 17.55
N HIS A 13 -1.19 7.58 17.03
CA HIS A 13 -2.40 7.41 17.82
C HIS A 13 -2.23 6.24 18.79
N SER A 14 -3.12 6.12 19.77
CA SER A 14 -3.08 4.98 20.69
C SER A 14 -3.33 3.68 19.93
N GLU A 15 -2.74 2.57 20.40
CA GLU A 15 -2.95 1.25 19.78
C GLU A 15 -4.44 0.89 19.69
N ALA A 16 -5.25 1.30 20.68
CA ALA A 16 -6.70 1.07 20.67
C ALA A 16 -7.43 1.85 19.57
N GLU A 17 -6.96 3.05 19.21
CA GLU A 17 -7.48 3.81 18.07
C GLU A 17 -7.02 3.20 16.75
N LEU A 18 -5.75 2.81 16.65
CA LEU A 18 -5.18 2.16 15.47
C LEU A 18 -5.85 0.81 15.19
N ALA A 19 -6.05 -0.03 16.21
CA ALA A 19 -6.75 -1.31 16.06
C ALA A 19 -8.21 -1.12 15.62
N ARG A 20 -8.89 -0.07 16.12
CA ARG A 20 -10.23 0.27 15.65
C ARG A 20 -10.22 0.70 14.19
N ALA A 21 -9.24 1.51 13.79
CA ALA A 21 -9.05 1.91 12.40
C ALA A 21 -8.82 0.67 11.50
N ALA A 22 -7.92 -0.24 11.90
CA ALA A 22 -7.63 -1.48 11.19
C ALA A 22 -8.89 -2.34 10.97
N LEU A 23 -9.69 -2.57 12.03
CA LEU A 23 -10.95 -3.32 11.94
C LEU A 23 -12.02 -2.64 11.08
N SER A 24 -11.89 -1.33 10.86
CA SER A 24 -12.80 -0.55 10.00
C SER A 24 -12.37 -0.46 8.55
N THR A 25 -11.18 -0.96 8.21
CA THR A 25 -10.70 -0.98 6.82
C THR A 25 -11.61 -1.89 5.97
N PRO A 26 -12.04 -1.45 4.77
CA PRO A 26 -12.91 -2.26 3.92
C PRO A 26 -12.34 -3.65 3.64
N LEU A 27 -11.03 -3.74 3.35
CA LEU A 27 -10.40 -4.99 2.94
C LEU A 27 -10.31 -6.00 4.09
N LEU A 28 -9.82 -5.60 5.27
CA LEU A 28 -9.75 -6.52 6.42
C LEU A 28 -11.14 -6.96 6.88
N ALA A 29 -12.13 -6.06 6.83
CA ALA A 29 -13.52 -6.40 7.17
C ALA A 29 -14.12 -7.43 6.21
N ARG A 30 -13.85 -7.32 4.90
CA ARG A 30 -14.25 -8.28 3.88
C ARG A 30 -13.52 -9.62 4.08
N ALA A 31 -12.20 -9.61 4.24
CA ALA A 31 -11.38 -10.80 4.48
C ALA A 31 -11.88 -11.59 5.71
N ALA A 32 -12.11 -10.91 6.83
CA ALA A 32 -12.64 -11.53 8.03
C ALA A 32 -14.07 -12.08 7.84
N ARG A 33 -14.89 -11.46 6.98
CA ARG A 33 -16.23 -11.94 6.65
C ARG A 33 -16.18 -13.19 5.77
N LEU A 34 -15.26 -13.25 4.81
CA LEU A 34 -15.02 -14.47 4.01
C LEU A 34 -14.43 -15.59 4.87
N ALA A 35 -13.51 -15.29 5.78
CA ALA A 35 -12.96 -16.29 6.71
C ALA A 35 -14.02 -16.94 7.61
N ARG A 36 -15.04 -16.18 8.01
CA ARG A 36 -16.21 -16.69 8.75
C ARG A 36 -17.21 -17.44 7.88
N TRP A 37 -17.25 -17.13 6.58
CA TRP A 37 -18.11 -17.80 5.61
C TRP A 37 -17.51 -19.12 5.13
N ALA A 38 -16.17 -19.18 5.04
CA ALA A 38 -15.44 -20.37 4.64
C ALA A 38 -15.82 -21.58 5.50
N GLY A 39 -16.07 -22.70 4.85
CA GLY A 39 -16.46 -23.94 5.50
C GLY A 39 -15.90 -25.16 4.77
N PRO A 40 -16.32 -26.38 5.17
CA PRO A 40 -15.81 -27.63 4.59
C PRO A 40 -16.02 -27.77 3.08
N ASP A 41 -16.98 -27.03 2.51
CA ASP A 41 -17.32 -27.05 1.08
C ASP A 41 -16.60 -25.95 0.29
N THR A 42 -15.83 -25.07 0.95
CA THR A 42 -15.04 -24.04 0.28
C THR A 42 -13.83 -24.68 -0.38
N ARG A 43 -13.65 -24.40 -1.67
CA ARG A 43 -12.62 -24.99 -2.52
C ARG A 43 -11.68 -23.92 -3.04
N VAL A 44 -10.40 -24.26 -3.05
CA VAL A 44 -9.35 -23.44 -3.65
C VAL A 44 -8.64 -24.19 -4.76
N ASP A 45 -8.02 -23.45 -5.67
CA ASP A 45 -7.09 -24.00 -6.66
C ASP A 45 -5.69 -24.24 -6.06
N ALA A 46 -4.74 -24.63 -6.91
CA ALA A 46 -3.36 -24.91 -6.50
C ALA A 46 -2.61 -23.67 -5.96
N GLY A 47 -3.07 -22.46 -6.29
CA GLY A 47 -2.54 -21.20 -5.79
C GLY A 47 -3.25 -20.69 -4.54
N GLY A 48 -4.21 -21.44 -3.98
CA GLY A 48 -4.98 -21.01 -2.82
C GLY A 48 -6.11 -20.02 -3.14
N SER A 49 -6.35 -19.71 -4.43
CA SER A 49 -7.45 -18.83 -4.84
C SER A 49 -8.78 -19.56 -4.82
N LEU A 50 -9.88 -18.85 -4.52
CA LEU A 50 -11.22 -19.43 -4.65
C LEU A 50 -11.44 -19.86 -6.10
N VAL A 51 -12.00 -21.06 -6.26
CA VAL A 51 -12.45 -21.52 -7.57
C VAL A 51 -13.49 -20.57 -8.15
N GLU A 52 -13.45 -20.35 -9.46
CA GLU A 52 -14.29 -19.37 -10.17
C GLU A 52 -15.78 -19.55 -9.86
N GLU A 53 -16.25 -20.79 -9.69
CA GLU A 53 -17.66 -21.07 -9.42
C GLU A 53 -18.13 -20.60 -8.02
N GLN A 54 -17.20 -20.34 -7.10
CA GLN A 54 -17.50 -19.85 -5.75
C GLN A 54 -17.36 -18.34 -5.60
N LEU A 55 -16.72 -17.63 -6.55
CA LEU A 55 -16.56 -16.18 -6.51
C LEU A 55 -17.89 -15.42 -6.45
N PRO A 56 -18.95 -15.76 -7.23
CA PRO A 56 -20.23 -15.07 -7.12
C PRO A 56 -20.86 -15.21 -5.72
N ALA A 57 -20.76 -16.39 -5.11
CA ALA A 57 -21.29 -16.60 -3.76
C ALA A 57 -20.50 -15.86 -2.68
N ALA A 58 -19.18 -15.73 -2.86
CA ALA A 58 -18.33 -14.91 -1.99
C ALA A 58 -18.66 -13.42 -2.13
N ALA A 59 -18.86 -12.93 -3.35
CA ALA A 59 -19.29 -11.55 -3.61
C ALA A 59 -20.66 -11.23 -3.00
N ASP A 60 -21.64 -12.13 -3.17
CA ASP A 60 -22.95 -12.04 -2.53
C ASP A 60 -22.83 -12.00 -1.01
N GLN A 61 -21.97 -12.86 -0.45
CA GLN A 61 -21.71 -12.89 0.99
C GLN A 61 -21.11 -11.58 1.48
N LEU A 62 -20.32 -10.87 0.68
CA LEU A 62 -19.79 -9.54 1.01
C LEU A 62 -20.79 -8.41 0.77
N GLY A 63 -21.86 -8.67 0.01
CA GLY A 63 -22.83 -7.66 -0.42
C GLY A 63 -22.30 -6.77 -1.55
N LEU A 64 -21.37 -7.28 -2.35
CA LEU A 64 -20.77 -6.57 -3.48
C LEU A 64 -21.66 -6.71 -4.72
N THR A 65 -21.67 -5.67 -5.56
CA THR A 65 -22.49 -5.61 -6.78
C THR A 65 -21.71 -4.91 -7.89
N GLY A 66 -21.96 -5.25 -9.15
CA GLY A 66 -21.28 -4.65 -10.30
C GLY A 66 -20.31 -5.62 -10.97
N GLY A 67 -19.61 -5.16 -12.00
CA GLY A 67 -18.64 -5.95 -12.76
C GLY A 67 -17.47 -6.45 -11.91
N ASP A 68 -17.02 -5.61 -10.98
CA ASP A 68 -15.80 -5.85 -10.18
C ASP A 68 -16.07 -6.66 -8.90
N ALA A 69 -17.33 -7.06 -8.67
CA ALA A 69 -17.72 -7.72 -7.43
C ALA A 69 -16.96 -9.04 -7.19
N ALA A 70 -16.67 -9.79 -8.26
CA ALA A 70 -15.88 -11.01 -8.19
C ALA A 70 -14.39 -10.73 -7.91
N ALA A 71 -13.83 -9.67 -8.51
CA ALA A 71 -12.44 -9.26 -8.30
C ALA A 71 -12.21 -8.84 -6.84
N TYR A 72 -13.07 -7.98 -6.29
CA TYR A 72 -13.01 -7.58 -4.87
C TYR A 72 -13.23 -8.75 -3.90
N ALA A 73 -13.98 -9.78 -4.29
CA ALA A 73 -14.14 -10.98 -3.48
C ALA A 73 -12.87 -11.85 -3.53
N ALA A 74 -12.23 -11.97 -4.69
CA ALA A 74 -10.95 -12.67 -4.85
C ALA A 74 -9.82 -11.98 -4.08
N GLU A 75 -9.73 -10.65 -4.15
CA GLU A 75 -8.79 -9.82 -3.38
C GLU A 75 -8.95 -10.06 -1.87
N ALA A 76 -10.17 -9.93 -1.35
CA ALA A 76 -10.45 -10.17 0.07
C ALA A 76 -10.16 -11.62 0.50
N TRP A 77 -10.33 -12.58 -0.40
CA TRP A 77 -9.99 -13.98 -0.15
C TRP A 77 -8.48 -14.19 -0.01
N ARG A 78 -7.70 -13.64 -0.94
CA ARG A 78 -6.23 -13.70 -0.91
C ARG A 78 -5.70 -13.11 0.40
N VAL A 79 -6.17 -11.93 0.77
CA VAL A 79 -5.85 -11.31 2.07
C VAL A 79 -6.25 -12.20 3.24
N ALA A 80 -7.40 -12.88 3.19
CA ALA A 80 -7.80 -13.80 4.25
C ALA A 80 -6.85 -15.01 4.38
N LEU A 81 -6.37 -15.55 3.25
CA LEU A 81 -5.42 -16.65 3.24
C LEU A 81 -4.05 -16.21 3.77
N ASP A 82 -3.49 -15.13 3.22
CA ASP A 82 -2.11 -14.72 3.46
C ASP A 82 -1.92 -14.05 4.83
N SER A 83 -2.98 -13.45 5.38
CA SER A 83 -2.99 -12.97 6.78
C SER A 83 -3.33 -14.06 7.81
N GLY A 84 -3.55 -15.31 7.37
CA GLY A 84 -3.83 -16.45 8.25
C GLY A 84 -5.24 -16.45 8.85
N LEU A 85 -6.18 -15.67 8.31
CA LEU A 85 -7.60 -15.74 8.69
C LEU A 85 -8.25 -17.03 8.17
N VAL A 86 -7.74 -17.57 7.06
CA VAL A 86 -8.08 -18.86 6.46
C VAL A 86 -6.78 -19.63 6.25
N GLU A 87 -6.83 -20.94 6.42
CA GLU A 87 -5.69 -21.82 6.17
C GLU A 87 -6.10 -22.97 5.26
N ILE A 88 -5.20 -23.39 4.36
CA ILE A 88 -5.40 -24.60 3.55
C ILE A 88 -5.33 -25.82 4.48
N ALA A 89 -6.41 -26.60 4.52
CA ALA A 89 -6.54 -27.78 5.36
C ALA A 89 -6.01 -29.05 4.67
N ASP A 90 -6.15 -29.13 3.35
CA ASP A 90 -5.69 -30.24 2.51
C ASP A 90 -5.36 -29.68 1.13
N GLU A 91 -4.06 -29.61 0.80
CA GLU A 91 -3.53 -29.10 -0.46
C GLU A 91 -3.96 -29.97 -1.66
N ASP A 92 -3.94 -31.30 -1.51
CA ASP A 92 -4.32 -32.24 -2.58
C ASP A 92 -5.80 -32.11 -2.95
N ARG A 93 -6.64 -31.75 -1.98
CA ARG A 93 -8.09 -31.58 -2.15
C ARG A 93 -8.52 -30.14 -2.35
N GLY A 94 -7.62 -29.17 -2.18
CA GLY A 94 -7.94 -27.75 -2.22
C GLY A 94 -9.01 -27.36 -1.21
N THR A 95 -8.96 -27.89 0.02
CA THR A 95 -9.94 -27.54 1.07
C THR A 95 -9.34 -26.63 2.11
N VAL A 96 -10.17 -25.86 2.79
CA VAL A 96 -9.74 -24.85 3.75
C VAL A 96 -10.40 -25.02 5.12
N ARG A 97 -9.83 -24.35 6.11
CA ARG A 97 -10.38 -24.19 7.45
C ARG A 97 -10.18 -22.77 7.93
N THR A 98 -10.93 -22.38 8.95
CA THR A 98 -10.67 -21.14 9.68
C THR A 98 -9.27 -21.16 10.28
N GLY A 99 -8.53 -20.07 10.08
CA GLY A 99 -7.20 -19.88 10.62
C GLY A 99 -7.19 -19.26 12.01
N GLU A 100 -6.07 -19.39 12.72
CA GLU A 100 -5.93 -18.91 14.10
C GLU A 100 -6.00 -17.38 14.21
N ALA A 101 -5.58 -16.66 13.15
CA ALA A 101 -5.58 -15.20 13.12
C ALA A 101 -6.99 -14.60 13.24
N LEU A 102 -8.04 -15.36 12.89
CA LEU A 102 -9.41 -14.87 13.00
C LEU A 102 -9.80 -14.57 14.46
N ALA A 103 -9.28 -15.33 15.43
CA ALA A 103 -9.54 -15.09 16.84
C ALA A 103 -8.88 -13.80 17.34
N LEU A 104 -7.71 -13.48 16.79
CA LEU A 104 -6.92 -12.28 17.13
C LEU A 104 -7.65 -10.97 16.83
N LEU A 105 -8.55 -10.96 15.84
CA LEU A 105 -9.40 -9.79 15.52
C LEU A 105 -10.34 -9.38 16.67
N THR A 106 -10.50 -10.23 17.69
CA THR A 106 -11.29 -9.93 18.90
C THR A 106 -10.43 -9.86 20.17
N GLY A 107 -9.10 -9.93 20.01
CA GLY A 107 -8.12 -9.90 21.09
C GLY A 107 -7.73 -8.48 21.51
N SER A 108 -6.48 -8.35 21.96
CA SER A 108 -5.83 -7.09 22.28
C SER A 108 -5.63 -6.21 21.03
N PRO A 109 -5.49 -4.88 21.20
CA PRO A 109 -5.18 -3.99 20.09
C PRO A 109 -3.94 -4.41 19.29
N GLN A 110 -2.90 -4.92 19.95
CA GLN A 110 -1.68 -5.40 19.32
C GLN A 110 -1.95 -6.62 18.43
N GLU A 111 -2.72 -7.59 18.93
CA GLU A 111 -3.08 -8.78 18.15
C GLU A 111 -3.85 -8.42 16.88
N VAL A 112 -4.77 -7.45 16.96
CA VAL A 112 -5.47 -6.90 15.78
C VAL A 112 -4.49 -6.26 14.80
N LEU A 113 -3.55 -5.44 15.31
CA LEU A 113 -2.56 -4.76 14.48
C LEU A 113 -1.58 -5.75 13.83
N THR A 114 -1.26 -6.87 14.47
CA THR A 114 -0.46 -7.94 13.87
C THR A 114 -1.16 -8.55 12.66
N VAL A 115 -2.46 -8.83 12.74
CA VAL A 115 -3.23 -9.35 11.60
C VAL A 115 -3.31 -8.30 10.49
N TRP A 116 -3.52 -7.04 10.84
CA TRP A 116 -3.56 -5.96 9.86
C TRP A 116 -2.20 -5.76 9.16
N LEU A 117 -1.08 -5.86 9.86
CA LEU A 117 0.26 -5.81 9.25
C LEU A 117 0.45 -6.95 8.25
N ALA A 118 0.04 -8.17 8.57
CA ALA A 118 0.11 -9.29 7.62
C ALA A 118 -0.78 -9.06 6.38
N ALA A 119 -1.96 -8.47 6.57
CA ALA A 119 -2.81 -8.06 5.44
C ALA A 119 -2.16 -6.95 4.61
N LEU A 120 -1.50 -5.97 5.24
CA LEU A 120 -0.77 -4.90 4.56
C LEU A 120 0.35 -5.47 3.68
N GLU A 121 1.15 -6.41 4.19
CA GLU A 121 2.20 -7.08 3.41
C GLU A 121 1.66 -7.75 2.15
N THR A 122 0.48 -8.37 2.24
CA THR A 122 -0.18 -9.01 1.10
C THR A 122 -0.56 -8.00 0.03
N VAL A 123 -1.08 -6.83 0.44
CA VAL A 123 -1.53 -5.79 -0.48
C VAL A 123 -0.36 -5.03 -1.08
N LEU A 124 0.74 -4.84 -0.33
CA LEU A 124 1.97 -4.26 -0.86
C LEU A 124 2.57 -5.14 -1.95
N ALA A 125 2.57 -6.46 -1.76
CA ALA A 125 3.01 -7.39 -2.80
C ALA A 125 2.11 -7.32 -4.05
N ASP A 126 0.80 -7.17 -3.88
CA ASP A 126 -0.16 -7.04 -4.99
C ASP A 126 0.01 -5.70 -5.74
N ALA A 127 0.25 -4.61 -5.02
CA ALA A 127 0.47 -3.29 -5.59
C ALA A 127 1.76 -3.20 -6.45
N SER A 128 2.72 -4.10 -6.26
CA SER A 128 3.92 -4.16 -7.10
C SER A 128 3.73 -4.98 -8.39
N VAL A 129 2.54 -5.55 -8.62
CA VAL A 129 2.21 -6.31 -9.83
C VAL A 129 1.57 -5.37 -10.87
N PRO A 130 1.97 -5.44 -12.16
CA PRO A 130 1.36 -4.65 -13.23
C PRO A 130 -0.12 -4.98 -13.43
N ASP A 131 -0.87 -4.03 -13.98
CA ASP A 131 -2.29 -4.20 -14.24
C ASP A 131 -2.59 -5.23 -15.33
N LEU A 132 -3.83 -5.70 -15.35
CA LEU A 132 -4.28 -6.76 -16.26
C LEU A 132 -4.20 -6.34 -17.73
N ASP A 133 -4.41 -5.06 -18.03
CA ASP A 133 -4.36 -4.54 -19.40
C ASP A 133 -2.93 -4.63 -19.98
N ASP A 134 -1.91 -4.31 -19.18
CA ASP A 134 -0.50 -4.50 -19.55
C ASP A 134 -0.15 -5.98 -19.76
N LEU A 135 -0.69 -6.86 -18.91
CA LEU A 135 -0.51 -8.31 -19.02
C LEU A 135 -1.20 -8.91 -20.26
N VAL A 136 -2.32 -8.32 -20.69
CA VAL A 136 -3.06 -8.72 -21.91
C VAL A 136 -2.28 -8.34 -23.18
N ASP A 137 -1.59 -7.21 -23.19
CA ASP A 137 -0.73 -6.82 -24.31
C ASP A 137 0.54 -7.69 -24.41
N ALA A 138 0.94 -8.32 -23.31
CA ALA A 138 2.08 -9.25 -23.23
C ALA A 138 1.73 -10.74 -23.44
N LEU A 139 0.46 -11.05 -23.70
CA LEU A 139 0.01 -12.40 -24.01
C LEU A 139 0.49 -12.80 -25.41
N ASP A 140 1.26 -13.89 -25.47
CA ASP A 140 1.73 -14.42 -26.75
C ASP A 140 0.63 -15.17 -27.52
N GLU A 141 0.91 -15.57 -28.77
CA GLU A 141 -0.03 -16.34 -29.60
C GLU A 141 -0.43 -17.71 -28.98
N GLY A 142 0.28 -18.17 -27.95
CA GLY A 142 0.09 -19.43 -27.24
C GLY A 142 -0.75 -19.31 -25.95
N GLY A 143 -1.04 -18.10 -25.47
CA GLY A 143 -1.75 -17.89 -24.22
C GLY A 143 -0.85 -17.88 -22.98
N GLU A 144 0.48 -17.84 -23.15
CA GLU A 144 1.43 -17.64 -22.06
C GLU A 144 1.80 -16.15 -21.96
N ILE A 145 2.00 -15.65 -20.74
CA ILE A 145 2.46 -14.28 -20.50
C ILE A 145 3.97 -14.24 -20.74
N ASP A 146 4.42 -13.49 -21.73
CA ASP A 146 5.85 -13.27 -21.96
C ASP A 146 6.37 -12.17 -21.03
N PHE A 147 6.71 -12.54 -19.80
CA PHE A 147 7.29 -11.62 -18.81
C PHE A 147 8.57 -10.93 -19.28
N ALA A 148 9.32 -11.51 -20.24
CA ALA A 148 10.51 -10.88 -20.78
C ALA A 148 10.18 -9.74 -21.77
N SER A 149 8.96 -9.73 -22.32
CA SER A 149 8.47 -8.66 -23.20
C SER A 149 7.92 -7.44 -22.45
N LEU A 150 7.55 -7.63 -21.17
CA LEU A 150 7.00 -6.59 -20.30
C LEU A 150 8.04 -5.62 -19.73
N ASP A 151 9.34 -5.89 -19.89
CA ASP A 151 10.46 -5.21 -19.19
C ASP A 151 10.24 -5.06 -17.67
N TRP A 152 9.39 -5.92 -17.11
CA TRP A 152 8.96 -5.88 -15.72
C TRP A 152 9.93 -6.64 -14.84
N ASP A 153 10.48 -5.96 -13.84
CA ASP A 153 11.28 -6.55 -12.78
C ASP A 153 10.56 -6.42 -11.42
N PRO A 154 10.05 -7.53 -10.85
CA PRO A 154 9.32 -7.51 -9.59
C PRO A 154 10.14 -6.92 -8.42
N GLU A 155 11.45 -7.15 -8.40
CA GLU A 155 12.33 -6.62 -7.34
C GLU A 155 12.42 -5.09 -7.46
N SER A 156 12.65 -4.59 -8.68
CA SER A 156 12.69 -3.14 -8.94
C SER A 156 11.36 -2.44 -8.67
N GLU A 157 10.21 -3.06 -8.98
CA GLU A 157 8.89 -2.49 -8.68
C GLU A 157 8.63 -2.41 -7.18
N ALA A 158 9.01 -3.44 -6.43
CA ALA A 158 8.91 -3.42 -4.97
C ALA A 158 9.82 -2.35 -4.36
N GLU A 159 11.06 -2.23 -4.84
CA GLU A 159 12.01 -1.20 -4.39
C GLU A 159 11.52 0.22 -4.71
N PHE A 160 10.91 0.43 -5.88
CA PHE A 160 10.30 1.72 -6.23
C PHE A 160 9.18 2.08 -5.27
N LEU A 161 8.23 1.16 -5.04
CA LEU A 161 7.10 1.41 -4.14
C LEU A 161 7.57 1.61 -2.69
N ASP A 162 8.51 0.82 -2.20
CA ASP A 162 9.11 1.00 -0.87
C ASP A 162 9.80 2.37 -0.75
N GLY A 163 10.51 2.82 -1.81
CA GLY A 163 11.11 4.16 -1.87
C GLY A 163 10.07 5.27 -1.80
N VAL A 164 8.98 5.16 -2.55
CA VAL A 164 7.86 6.11 -2.55
C VAL A 164 7.21 6.18 -1.17
N LEU A 165 6.91 5.04 -0.56
CA LEU A 165 6.28 4.97 0.76
C LEU A 165 7.20 5.51 1.86
N GLY A 166 8.50 5.24 1.77
CA GLY A 166 9.52 5.82 2.65
C GLY A 166 9.58 7.34 2.54
N ASN A 167 9.54 7.87 1.31
CA ASN A 167 9.51 9.32 1.09
C ASN A 167 8.20 9.95 1.58
N LEU A 168 7.05 9.31 1.32
CA LEU A 168 5.75 9.77 1.83
C LEU A 168 5.72 9.77 3.37
N TYR A 169 6.34 8.77 4.02
CA TYR A 169 6.55 8.76 5.47
C TYR A 169 7.38 9.98 5.93
N LEU A 170 8.52 10.24 5.28
CA LEU A 170 9.36 11.42 5.58
C LEU A 170 8.60 12.74 5.41
N LEU A 171 7.86 12.92 4.33
CA LEU A 171 7.03 14.10 4.09
C LEU A 171 5.92 14.27 5.13
N THR A 172 5.44 13.17 5.73
CA THR A 172 4.43 13.17 6.78
C THR A 172 5.02 13.54 8.16
N VAL A 173 6.24 13.08 8.48
CA VAL A 173 6.85 13.27 9.80
C VAL A 173 7.75 14.51 9.92
N SER A 174 8.24 15.04 8.80
CA SER A 174 9.18 16.18 8.80
C SER A 174 8.46 17.51 9.07
N GLU A 175 9.12 18.41 9.82
CA GLU A 175 8.56 19.75 10.12
C GLU A 175 8.36 20.61 8.86
N ASP A 176 9.24 20.46 7.87
CA ASP A 176 9.16 21.13 6.57
C ASP A 176 8.35 20.36 5.52
N GLY A 177 7.78 19.21 5.89
CA GLY A 177 6.99 18.36 5.01
C GLY A 177 5.52 18.79 4.86
N ALA A 178 4.72 17.98 4.17
CA ALA A 178 3.28 18.19 4.05
C ALA A 178 2.53 17.99 5.38
N GLY A 179 3.16 17.35 6.37
CA GLY A 179 2.57 17.03 7.66
C GLY A 179 1.34 16.12 7.47
N ASP A 180 0.20 16.52 8.01
CA ASP A 180 -1.07 15.79 7.83
C ASP A 180 -1.77 16.10 6.49
N GLY A 181 -1.18 16.95 5.64
CA GLY A 181 -1.75 17.37 4.36
C GLY A 181 -1.48 16.38 3.22
N PRO A 182 -2.34 16.36 2.18
CA PRO A 182 -2.13 15.53 1.00
C PRO A 182 -1.02 16.06 0.10
N VAL A 183 -0.28 15.14 -0.50
CA VAL A 183 0.81 15.34 -1.45
C VAL A 183 0.31 15.06 -2.87
N PRO A 184 0.55 15.94 -3.86
CA PRO A 184 0.25 15.66 -5.26
C PRO A 184 1.08 14.52 -5.83
N LEU A 185 0.48 13.64 -6.62
CA LEU A 185 1.23 12.55 -7.27
C LEU A 185 2.38 13.03 -8.17
N PRO A 186 2.23 14.09 -9.00
CA PRO A 186 3.35 14.59 -9.80
C PRO A 186 4.56 15.01 -8.94
N ALA A 187 4.30 15.61 -7.78
CA ALA A 187 5.37 16.02 -6.86
C ALA A 187 6.05 14.82 -6.21
N LEU A 188 5.27 13.80 -5.83
CA LEU A 188 5.80 12.56 -5.27
C LEU A 188 6.62 11.78 -6.30
N ALA A 189 6.13 11.64 -7.53
CA ALA A 189 6.86 11.01 -8.64
C ALA A 189 8.16 11.78 -8.96
N ALA A 190 8.08 13.11 -9.09
CA ALA A 190 9.25 13.95 -9.34
C ALA A 190 10.33 13.80 -8.25
N SER A 191 9.94 13.67 -6.98
CA SER A 191 10.91 13.50 -5.89
C SER A 191 11.68 12.17 -5.93
N MET A 192 11.19 11.17 -6.66
CA MET A 192 11.88 9.89 -6.84
C MET A 192 12.78 9.86 -8.08
N ILE A 193 12.45 10.66 -9.10
CA ILE A 193 13.05 10.58 -10.44
C ILE A 193 14.01 11.74 -10.71
N VAL A 194 13.64 12.95 -10.29
CA VAL A 194 14.40 14.17 -10.58
C VAL A 194 15.58 14.26 -9.60
N PRO A 195 16.84 14.29 -10.09
CA PRO A 195 17.99 14.45 -9.21
C PRO A 195 18.00 15.82 -8.51
N ASP A 196 18.41 15.85 -7.25
CA ASP A 196 18.45 17.08 -6.43
C ASP A 196 19.34 18.20 -7.02
N ASP A 197 20.35 17.86 -7.82
CA ASP A 197 21.29 18.81 -8.44
C ASP A 197 20.92 19.18 -9.88
N MET A 198 19.80 18.67 -10.40
CA MET A 198 19.30 19.01 -11.72
C MET A 198 18.66 20.41 -11.73
N GLY A 199 18.92 21.16 -12.81
CA GLY A 199 18.29 22.46 -13.05
C GLY A 199 16.84 22.32 -13.51
N GLU A 200 16.57 22.61 -14.78
CA GLU A 200 15.26 22.33 -15.39
C GLU A 200 15.21 20.86 -15.83
N PRO A 201 14.16 20.08 -15.48
CA PRO A 201 13.97 18.73 -15.96
C PRO A 201 13.92 18.68 -17.49
N THR A 202 14.59 17.70 -18.09
CA THR A 202 14.52 17.44 -19.54
C THR A 202 13.18 16.81 -19.92
N ASP A 203 12.81 16.88 -21.20
CA ASP A 203 11.57 16.26 -21.70
C ASP A 203 11.49 14.75 -21.33
N ASP A 204 12.59 14.01 -21.51
CA ASP A 204 12.70 12.59 -21.13
C ASP A 204 12.45 12.33 -19.62
N VAL A 205 12.76 13.29 -18.75
CA VAL A 205 12.53 13.18 -17.30
C VAL A 205 11.07 13.50 -16.97
N LEU A 206 10.47 14.46 -17.68
CA LEU A 206 9.05 14.79 -17.53
C LEU A 206 8.13 13.65 -17.98
N GLU A 207 8.53 12.93 -19.04
CA GLU A 207 7.86 11.70 -19.48
C GLU A 207 7.90 10.63 -18.37
N GLN A 208 9.10 10.32 -17.84
CA GLN A 208 9.26 9.37 -16.73
C GLN A 208 8.45 9.74 -15.48
N VAL A 209 8.38 11.04 -15.14
CA VAL A 209 7.55 11.51 -14.01
C VAL A 209 6.07 11.27 -14.28
N SER A 210 5.62 11.43 -15.52
CA SER A 210 4.23 11.20 -15.92
C SER A 210 3.88 9.71 -15.86
N ASP A 211 4.77 8.84 -16.35
CA ASP A 211 4.60 7.38 -16.28
C ASP A 211 4.56 6.89 -14.82
N ALA A 212 5.49 7.37 -13.99
CA ALA A 212 5.51 7.06 -12.58
C ALA A 212 4.27 7.59 -11.84
N MET A 213 3.74 8.75 -12.23
CA MET A 213 2.50 9.29 -11.66
C MET A 213 1.31 8.36 -11.94
N MET A 214 1.18 7.85 -13.17
CA MET A 214 0.11 6.91 -13.53
C MET A 214 0.25 5.59 -12.78
N ARG A 215 1.48 5.04 -12.73
CA ARG A 215 1.75 3.86 -11.92
C ARG A 215 1.37 4.05 -10.44
N LEU A 216 1.67 5.22 -9.87
CA LEU A 216 1.29 5.55 -8.50
C LEU A 216 -0.24 5.67 -8.31
N ASP A 217 -0.97 6.13 -9.32
CA ASP A 217 -2.44 6.21 -9.29
C ASP A 217 -3.04 4.82 -9.09
N ASP A 218 -2.56 3.80 -9.81
CA ASP A 218 -3.03 2.42 -9.69
C ASP A 218 -2.56 1.77 -8.38
N GLN A 219 -1.30 1.96 -8.00
CA GLN A 219 -0.76 1.46 -6.73
C GLN A 219 -1.54 1.99 -5.52
N PHE A 220 -1.89 3.27 -5.50
CA PHE A 220 -2.63 3.85 -4.38
C PHE A 220 -4.12 3.47 -4.37
N ARG A 221 -4.73 3.17 -5.53
CA ARG A 221 -6.06 2.52 -5.57
C ARG A 221 -6.05 1.17 -4.88
N THR A 222 -4.99 0.39 -5.06
CA THR A 222 -4.81 -0.92 -4.40
C THR A 222 -4.52 -0.80 -2.90
N LEU A 223 -3.79 0.25 -2.48
CA LEU A 223 -3.40 0.46 -1.08
C LEU A 223 -4.45 1.17 -0.21
N GLU A 224 -5.40 1.90 -0.80
CA GLU A 224 -6.45 2.60 -0.06
C GLU A 224 -7.37 1.64 0.74
N PRO A 225 -7.87 0.50 0.19
CA PRO A 225 -8.78 -0.40 0.90
C PRO A 225 -8.23 -1.05 2.17
N VAL A 226 -6.91 -1.21 2.28
CA VAL A 226 -6.23 -1.69 3.50
C VAL A 226 -5.98 -0.56 4.50
N GLY A 227 -6.28 0.69 4.14
CA GLY A 227 -6.19 1.85 5.01
C GLY A 227 -4.78 2.39 5.19
N LEU A 228 -3.84 2.05 4.30
CA LEU A 228 -2.48 2.62 4.34
C LEU A 228 -2.52 4.11 4.00
N VAL A 229 -3.25 4.47 2.95
CA VAL A 229 -3.36 5.83 2.43
C VAL A 229 -4.81 6.30 2.39
N GLU A 230 -5.00 7.61 2.46
CA GLU A 230 -6.18 8.27 1.91
C GLU A 230 -5.81 8.82 0.53
N TYR A 231 -6.60 8.45 -0.47
CA TYR A 231 -6.25 8.65 -1.86
C TYR A 231 -7.35 9.38 -2.63
N ARG A 232 -6.95 10.29 -3.52
CA ARG A 232 -7.80 10.86 -4.55
C ARG A 232 -7.21 10.45 -5.91
N PRO A 233 -7.93 9.68 -6.72
CA PRO A 233 -7.55 9.31 -8.08
C PRO A 233 -7.24 10.49 -8.99
N VAL A 234 -6.40 10.24 -10.01
CA VAL A 234 -6.24 11.14 -11.15
C VAL A 234 -7.58 11.29 -11.87
N ASP A 235 -7.91 12.51 -12.28
CA ASP A 235 -9.11 12.79 -13.07
C ASP A 235 -8.91 12.30 -14.50
N GLU A 236 -9.53 11.17 -14.87
CA GLU A 236 -9.44 10.57 -16.21
C GLU A 236 -9.82 11.53 -17.35
N ALA A 237 -10.63 12.56 -17.09
CA ALA A 237 -10.94 13.58 -18.09
C ALA A 237 -9.70 14.38 -18.52
N LEU A 238 -8.69 14.53 -17.65
CA LEU A 238 -7.41 15.14 -18.02
C LEU A 238 -6.59 14.24 -18.96
N MET A 239 -6.73 12.92 -18.83
CA MET A 239 -6.00 11.96 -19.66
C MET A 239 -6.61 11.87 -21.07
N ALA A 240 -7.94 12.00 -21.18
CA ALA A 240 -8.64 11.98 -22.47
C ALA A 240 -8.37 13.23 -23.34
N ASP A 241 -8.10 14.38 -22.73
CA ASP A 241 -7.83 15.65 -23.44
C ASP A 241 -6.36 15.78 -23.92
N ALA A 242 -5.44 14.98 -23.36
CA ALA A 242 -4.01 14.99 -23.73
C ALA A 242 -3.75 14.51 -25.18
N ASP A 243 -4.65 13.69 -25.73
CA ASP A 243 -4.59 13.22 -27.12
C ASP A 243 -5.10 14.26 -28.15
N GLU A 244 -5.84 15.31 -27.73
CA GLU A 244 -6.45 16.27 -28.68
C GLU A 244 -5.91 17.71 -28.65
N GLU A 245 -5.27 18.26 -27.60
CA GLU A 245 -4.73 19.63 -27.70
C GLU A 245 -3.65 20.03 -26.68
N LEU A 246 -2.37 19.92 -27.06
CA LEU A 246 -1.20 20.51 -26.38
C LEU A 246 -1.14 22.06 -26.46
N ALA A 247 -2.25 22.78 -26.31
CA ALA A 247 -2.30 24.22 -26.62
C ALA A 247 -3.18 25.10 -25.70
N ALA A 248 -3.35 24.77 -24.44
CA ALA A 248 -3.76 25.75 -23.43
C ALA A 248 -2.58 26.03 -22.47
N PRO A 249 -2.24 27.31 -22.20
CA PRO A 249 -1.30 27.62 -21.12
C PRO A 249 -1.87 27.05 -19.82
N VAL A 250 -1.02 26.37 -19.05
CA VAL A 250 -1.33 25.85 -17.71
C VAL A 250 -1.65 27.04 -16.81
N GLU A 251 -2.87 27.56 -16.88
CA GLU A 251 -3.43 28.44 -15.86
C GLU A 251 -3.55 27.58 -14.60
N GLU A 252 -2.63 27.77 -13.62
CA GLU A 252 -2.65 27.13 -12.28
C GLU A 252 -3.59 25.92 -12.23
N ALA A 253 -3.27 24.87 -13.00
CA ALA A 253 -4.16 23.73 -13.13
C ALA A 253 -4.42 23.22 -11.72
N ASP A 254 -5.68 22.96 -11.37
CA ASP A 254 -6.03 22.47 -10.04
C ASP A 254 -5.26 21.18 -9.79
N VAL A 255 -4.12 21.30 -9.09
CA VAL A 255 -3.15 20.23 -8.87
C VAL A 255 -3.83 19.01 -8.26
N SER A 256 -4.96 19.21 -7.59
CA SER A 256 -5.77 18.14 -7.02
C SER A 256 -6.47 17.22 -8.03
N ARG A 257 -6.49 17.59 -9.32
CA ARG A 257 -6.96 16.74 -10.43
C ARG A 257 -5.90 15.74 -10.90
N TYR A 258 -4.62 15.97 -10.58
CA TYR A 258 -3.53 15.04 -10.90
C TYR A 258 -3.30 13.99 -9.81
N GLY A 259 -4.33 13.71 -9.02
CA GLY A 259 -4.27 12.77 -7.91
C GLY A 259 -3.58 13.35 -6.66
N MET A 260 -4.05 12.91 -5.50
CA MET A 260 -3.53 13.36 -4.20
C MET A 260 -3.48 12.19 -3.23
N VAL A 261 -2.40 12.09 -2.45
CA VAL A 261 -2.22 11.00 -1.48
C VAL A 261 -1.76 11.53 -0.14
N ARG A 262 -2.20 10.91 0.96
CA ARG A 262 -1.61 11.08 2.29
C ARG A 262 -1.62 9.78 3.05
N LEU A 263 -0.67 9.62 3.98
CA LEU A 263 -0.74 8.52 4.94
C LEU A 263 -1.91 8.73 5.90
N THR A 264 -2.59 7.62 6.21
CA THR A 264 -3.47 7.60 7.38
C THR A 264 -2.62 7.42 8.65
N PRO A 265 -3.17 7.69 9.84
CA PRO A 265 -2.49 7.33 11.09
C PRO A 265 -2.14 5.84 11.20
N LEU A 266 -2.96 4.98 10.60
CA LEU A 266 -2.73 3.55 10.55
C LEU A 266 -1.59 3.21 9.56
N GLY A 267 -1.55 3.88 8.41
CA GLY A 267 -0.45 3.78 7.45
C GLY A 267 0.88 4.22 8.03
N ALA A 268 0.93 5.34 8.76
CA ALA A 268 2.13 5.79 9.46
C ALA A 268 2.63 4.77 10.50
N TYR A 269 1.71 4.08 11.20
CA TYR A 269 2.06 2.95 12.08
C TYR A 269 2.63 1.77 11.29
N GLY A 270 2.00 1.38 10.17
CA GLY A 270 2.44 0.27 9.33
C GLY A 270 3.82 0.49 8.72
N LEU A 271 4.05 1.64 8.09
CA LEU A 271 5.35 1.98 7.53
C LEU A 271 6.44 2.10 8.60
N ARG A 272 6.11 2.62 9.78
CA ARG A 272 7.05 2.61 10.91
C ARG A 272 7.45 1.19 11.30
N ALA A 273 6.49 0.26 11.40
CA ALA A 273 6.79 -1.13 11.74
C ALA A 273 7.74 -1.76 10.70
N ARG A 274 7.47 -1.56 9.41
CA ARG A 274 8.35 -1.99 8.30
C ARG A 274 9.76 -1.37 8.38
N LEU A 275 9.85 -0.06 8.59
CA LEU A 275 11.13 0.65 8.73
C LEU A 275 11.95 0.08 9.90
N MET A 276 11.31 -0.20 11.02
CA MET A 276 11.98 -0.83 12.17
C MET A 276 12.47 -2.26 11.86
N GLU A 277 11.67 -3.05 11.14
CA GLU A 277 12.06 -4.40 10.70
C GLU A 277 13.24 -4.36 9.71
N ALA A 278 13.29 -3.34 8.84
CA ALA A 278 14.40 -3.05 7.94
C ALA A 278 15.65 -2.48 8.65
N GLY A 279 15.57 -2.23 9.97
CA GLY A 279 16.70 -1.78 10.79
C GLY A 279 16.87 -0.26 10.87
N PHE A 280 15.91 0.54 10.42
CA PHE A 280 15.90 1.99 10.61
C PHE A 280 15.44 2.37 12.01
N GLU A 281 16.01 3.45 12.55
CA GLU A 281 15.54 4.06 13.79
C GLU A 281 14.39 5.03 13.48
N ALA A 282 13.15 4.64 13.79
CA ALA A 282 11.94 5.44 13.60
C ALA A 282 11.28 5.76 14.97
N PRO A 283 11.76 6.77 15.70
CA PRO A 283 11.30 7.06 17.06
C PRO A 283 9.84 7.55 17.10
N VAL A 284 9.16 7.39 18.24
CA VAL A 284 7.82 7.95 18.48
C VAL A 284 7.91 9.16 19.40
N VAL A 285 7.09 10.18 19.14
CA VAL A 285 6.96 11.32 20.05
C VAL A 285 6.51 10.84 21.44
N GLY A 286 7.31 11.15 22.46
CA GLY A 286 7.04 10.75 23.84
C GLY A 286 7.61 9.39 24.23
N GLU A 287 8.31 8.68 23.34
CA GLU A 287 8.96 7.39 23.65
C GLU A 287 9.96 7.48 24.80
N LEU A 288 10.62 8.64 24.94
CA LEU A 288 11.57 8.92 26.01
C LEU A 288 10.95 9.68 27.19
N ALA A 289 9.64 9.91 27.22
CA ALA A 289 8.99 10.73 28.24
C ALA A 289 9.18 10.18 29.67
N ASP A 290 9.31 8.86 29.79
CA ASP A 290 9.55 8.15 31.06
C ASP A 290 11.04 7.84 31.31
N LYS A 291 11.95 8.32 30.46
CA LYS A 291 13.38 8.05 30.55
C LYS A 291 14.13 9.15 31.31
N GLY A 292 15.28 8.79 31.87
CA GLY A 292 16.15 9.71 32.60
C GLY A 292 16.83 10.74 31.69
N ALA A 293 17.29 11.84 32.30
CA ALA A 293 17.97 12.93 31.59
C ALA A 293 19.28 12.49 30.89
N ASP A 294 19.91 11.42 31.37
CA ASP A 294 21.07 10.78 30.76
C ASP A 294 20.74 10.23 29.36
N VAL A 295 19.64 9.48 29.23
CA VAL A 295 19.19 8.93 27.94
C VAL A 295 18.80 10.05 26.96
N LEU A 296 18.17 11.11 27.45
CA LEU A 296 17.81 12.26 26.62
C LEU A 296 19.05 13.01 26.12
N LEU A 297 20.06 13.22 26.97
CA LEU A 297 21.29 13.91 26.61
C LEU A 297 22.12 13.12 25.59
N ASP A 298 22.21 11.80 25.75
CA ASP A 298 22.87 10.92 24.79
C ASP A 298 22.16 10.96 23.41
N GLY A 299 20.83 10.99 23.38
CA GLY A 299 20.06 11.13 22.14
C GLY A 299 20.26 12.48 21.43
N THR A 300 20.44 13.57 22.18
CA THR A 300 20.73 14.89 21.59
C THR A 300 22.17 15.05 21.10
N ALA A 301 23.11 14.20 21.55
CA ALA A 301 24.51 14.30 21.18
C ALA A 301 24.76 14.03 19.68
N ALA A 302 23.84 13.33 19.01
CA ALA A 302 23.86 13.12 17.56
C ALA A 302 23.43 14.37 16.76
N PHE A 303 22.69 15.30 17.36
CA PHE A 303 22.26 16.56 16.75
C PHE A 303 23.27 17.68 17.08
N GLY A 304 24.51 17.53 16.61
CA GLY A 304 25.51 18.61 16.64
C GLY A 304 25.20 19.70 15.61
N PRO A 305 25.64 20.96 15.81
CA PRO A 305 25.38 22.03 14.86
C PRO A 305 26.10 21.75 13.53
N SER A 306 25.34 21.79 12.43
CA SER A 306 25.82 21.81 11.04
C SER A 306 26.64 23.06 10.73
#